data_AF-A0A958JFX8-F1
#
_entry.id   AF-A0A958JFX8-F1
#
_cell.length_a   1.000
_cell.length_b   1.000
_cell.length_c   1.000
_cell.angle_alpha   90.00
_cell.angle_beta   90.00
_cell.angle_gamma   90.00
#
_symmetry.space_group_name_H-M   'P 1'
#
loop_
_entity.id
_entity.type
_entity.pdbx_description
1 polymer ?
#
loop_
_entity_poly.entity_id
_entity_poly.type
_entity_poly.pdbx_seq_one_letter_code
_entity_poly.pdbx_strand_id
1 'polypeptide(L)'
;SDPLRERLANRGIELICPHKSNRVKPPTQDGRKLRRYSRRWKVERSIAWLGNFRRLIVRWERQIRCYRAFFHAACMLITLWQF
;
A
#
# COMPACT_ATOMS: atom_id res chain seq x y z
N SER A 1 -6.46 -8.74 13.44
CA SER A 1 -6.81 -9.27 14.76
C SER A 1 -7.07 -8.10 15.70
N ASP A 2 -7.79 -8.30 16.80
CA ASP A 2 -8.09 -7.22 17.74
C ASP A 2 -6.82 -6.65 18.42
N PRO A 3 -5.82 -7.48 18.81
CA PRO A 3 -4.55 -6.96 19.33
C PRO A 3 -3.79 -6.05 18.35
N LEU A 4 -3.91 -6.29 17.04
CA LEU A 4 -3.31 -5.40 16.04
C LEU A 4 -4.01 -4.04 15.99
N ARG A 5 -5.34 -4.03 16.15
CA ARG A 5 -6.13 -2.78 16.17
C ARG A 5 -5.73 -1.93 17.37
N GLU A 6 -5.58 -2.54 18.54
CA GLU A 6 -5.13 -1.85 19.77
C GLU A 6 -3.70 -1.31 19.62
N ARG A 7 -2.76 -2.12 19.14
CA ARG A 7 -1.37 -1.68 18.92
C ARG A 7 -1.26 -0.50 17.96
N LEU A 8 -2.09 -0.46 16.92
CA LEU A 8 -2.12 0.66 15.98
C LEU A 8 -2.81 1.89 16.60
N ALA A 9 -3.90 1.69 17.34
CA ALA A 9 -4.59 2.77 18.05
C ALA A 9 -3.68 3.45 19.07
N ASN A 10 -2.85 2.70 19.80
CA ASN A 10 -1.84 3.25 20.72
C ASN A 10 -0.79 4.14 20.02
N ARG A 11 -0.62 3.97 18.71
CA ARG A 11 0.27 4.81 17.87
C ARG A 11 -0.48 5.95 17.17
N GLY A 12 -1.75 6.15 17.47
CA GLY A 12 -2.62 7.10 16.76
C GLY A 12 -2.98 6.66 15.33
N ILE A 13 -2.71 5.41 14.96
CA ILE A 13 -2.96 4.87 13.63
C ILE A 13 -4.28 4.11 13.64
N GLU A 14 -5.23 4.53 12.82
CA GLU A 14 -6.48 3.81 12.69
C GLU A 14 -6.40 2.72 11.62
N LEU A 15 -6.71 1.48 12.00
CA LEU A 15 -6.80 0.36 11.07
C LEU A 15 -8.12 0.39 10.29
N ILE A 16 -8.08 0.91 9.06
CA ILE A 16 -9.20 0.87 8.11
C ILE A 16 -9.17 -0.46 7.36
N CYS A 17 -10.05 -1.39 7.73
CA CYS A 17 -10.12 -2.71 7.12
C CYS A 17 -11.57 -3.21 7.15
N PRO A 18 -12.10 -3.75 6.04
CA PRO A 18 -13.46 -4.28 6.00
C PRO A 18 -13.63 -5.38 7.04
N HIS A 19 -14.84 -5.44 7.59
CA HIS A 19 -15.24 -6.54 8.45
C HIS A 19 -15.31 -7.83 7.62
N LYS A 20 -14.68 -8.91 8.08
CA LYS A 20 -14.72 -10.19 7.37
C LYS A 20 -16.07 -10.86 7.62
N SER A 21 -16.65 -11.47 6.59
CA SER A 21 -17.92 -12.21 6.68
C SER A 21 -17.88 -13.37 7.66
N ASN A 22 -16.70 -13.96 7.91
CA ASN A 22 -16.50 -15.06 8.84
C ASN A 22 -16.17 -14.63 10.27
N ARG A 23 -16.24 -13.34 10.61
CA ARG A 23 -15.91 -12.83 11.94
C ARG A 23 -17.16 -12.78 12.82
N VAL A 24 -17.13 -13.50 13.94
CA VAL A 24 -18.23 -13.55 14.92
C VAL A 24 -18.36 -12.27 15.75
N LYS A 25 -17.23 -11.60 16.05
CA LYS A 25 -17.23 -10.38 16.88
C LYS A 25 -17.83 -9.18 16.13
N PRO A 26 -18.54 -8.27 16.83
CA PRO A 26 -19.18 -7.13 16.20
C PRO A 26 -18.20 -6.24 15.41
N PRO A 27 -18.67 -5.56 14.35
CA PRO A 27 -17.86 -4.66 13.55
C PRO A 27 -17.29 -3.53 14.43
N THR A 28 -16.01 -3.24 14.25
CA THR A 28 -15.28 -2.23 15.05
C THR A 28 -15.43 -0.82 14.47
N GLN A 29 -16.03 -0.67 13.29
CA GLN A 29 -16.09 0.60 12.56
C GLN A 29 -17.49 0.82 11.97
N ASP A 30 -17.95 2.08 12.00
CA ASP A 30 -19.21 2.58 11.41
C ASP A 30 -19.22 2.62 9.86
N GLY A 31 -18.18 2.09 9.19
CA GLY A 31 -18.12 2.03 7.73
C GLY A 31 -17.80 3.33 6.98
N ARG A 32 -18.04 4.52 7.55
CA ARG A 32 -17.72 5.82 6.89
C ARG A 32 -16.27 5.91 6.39
N LYS A 33 -15.34 5.40 7.20
CA LYS A 33 -13.89 5.42 6.90
C LYS A 33 -13.49 4.40 5.83
N LEU A 34 -14.33 3.39 5.54
CA LEU A 34 -14.10 2.43 4.45
C LEU A 34 -14.20 3.08 3.06
N ARG A 35 -14.75 4.30 2.93
CA ARG A 35 -14.67 5.08 1.68
C ARG A 35 -13.22 5.36 1.25
N ARG A 36 -12.28 5.41 2.20
CA ARG A 36 -10.84 5.48 1.90
C ARG A 36 -10.33 4.14 1.39
N TYR A 37 -10.77 3.04 2.00
CA TYR A 37 -10.43 1.67 1.58
C TYR A 37 -10.86 1.38 0.14
N SER A 38 -12.01 1.90 -0.31
CA SER A 38 -12.46 1.75 -1.70
C SER A 38 -11.46 2.30 -2.74
N ARG A 39 -10.63 3.28 -2.37
CA ARG A 39 -9.59 3.87 -3.24
C ARG A 39 -8.23 3.17 -3.12
N ARG A 40 -8.13 2.09 -2.34
CA ARG A 40 -6.90 1.29 -2.14
C ARG A 40 -6.30 0.80 -3.46
N TRP A 41 -7.14 0.49 -4.44
CA TRP A 41 -6.70 0.04 -5.77
C TRP A 41 -5.70 0.99 -6.42
N LYS A 42 -5.75 2.30 -6.14
CA LYS A 42 -4.79 3.28 -6.70
C LYS A 42 -3.38 2.98 -6.24
N VAL A 43 -3.19 2.74 -4.94
CA VAL A 43 -1.89 2.43 -4.34
C VAL A 43 -1.41 1.06 -4.80
N GLU A 44 -2.29 0.06 -4.80
CA GLU A 44 -1.93 -1.30 -5.28
C GLU A 44 -1.53 -1.29 -6.75
N ARG A 45 -2.23 -0.52 -7.59
CA ARG A 45 -1.89 -0.33 -9.00
C ARG A 45 -0.52 0.34 -9.15
N SER A 46 -0.22 1.40 -8.38
CA SER A 46 1.10 2.03 -8.41
C SER A 46 2.22 1.07 -8.02
N ILE A 47 1.99 0.22 -7.02
CA ILE A 47 2.96 -0.82 -6.62
C ILE A 47 3.10 -1.87 -7.74
N ALA A 48 2.00 -2.28 -8.37
CA ALA A 48 2.03 -3.23 -9.48
C ALA A 48 2.83 -2.68 -10.68
N TRP A 49 2.69 -1.40 -11.01
CA TRP A 49 3.50 -0.76 -12.06
C TRP A 49 4.98 -0.76 -11.74
N LEU A 50 5.36 -0.44 -10.49
CA LEU A 50 6.74 -0.56 -10.04
C LEU A 50 7.24 -2.02 -10.11
N GLY A 51 6.33 -2.97 -9.89
CA GLY A 51 6.60 -4.40 -10.06
C GLY A 51 6.83 -4.86 -11.51
N ASN A 52 6.43 -4.09 -12.52
CA ASN A 52 6.77 -4.45 -13.90
C ASN A 52 8.26 -4.24 -14.22
N PHE A 53 8.95 -3.42 -13.43
CA PHE A 53 10.38 -3.21 -13.57
C PHE A 53 11.16 -4.31 -12.83
N ARG A 54 11.46 -5.41 -13.52
CA ARG A 54 12.23 -6.55 -12.98
C ARG A 54 13.53 -6.13 -12.26
N ARG A 55 14.20 -5.09 -12.78
CA ARG A 55 15.43 -4.53 -12.18
C ARG A 55 15.20 -3.99 -10.77
N LEU A 56 14.04 -3.39 -10.53
CA LEU A 56 13.63 -2.82 -9.24
C LEU A 56 13.22 -3.90 -8.24
N ILE A 57 12.44 -4.92 -8.68
CA ILE A 57 11.99 -6.02 -7.80
C ILE A 57 13.18 -6.80 -7.26
N VAL A 58 14.02 -7.32 -8.16
CA VAL A 58 15.11 -8.23 -7.78
C VAL A 58 16.23 -7.46 -7.07
N ARG A 59 16.25 -6.13 -7.23
CA ARG A 59 17.24 -5.23 -6.62
C ARG A 59 18.68 -5.64 -6.99
N TRP A 60 18.93 -5.73 -8.30
CA TRP A 60 20.25 -6.08 -8.85
C TRP A 60 21.36 -5.06 -8.48
N GLU A 61 20.99 -3.84 -8.13
CA GLU A 61 21.94 -2.78 -7.82
C GLU A 61 22.63 -3.00 -6.47
N ARG A 62 23.95 -3.18 -6.50
CA ARG A 62 24.79 -3.26 -5.29
C ARG A 62 24.79 -1.94 -4.50
N GLN A 63 24.73 -0.80 -5.18
CA GLN A 63 24.75 0.51 -4.55
C GLN A 63 23.33 1.09 -4.42
N ILE A 64 23.01 1.60 -3.23
CA ILE A 64 21.72 2.24 -2.96
C ILE A 64 21.48 3.50 -3.81
N ARG A 65 22.55 4.20 -4.21
CA ARG A 65 22.46 5.40 -5.07
C ARG A 65 21.91 5.04 -6.45
N CYS A 66 22.44 3.98 -7.07
CA CYS A 66 21.96 3.48 -8.35
C CYS A 66 20.51 3.01 -8.24
N TYR A 67 20.17 2.25 -7.19
CA TYR A 67 18.79 1.82 -6.95
C TYR A 67 17.83 3.01 -6.85
N ARG A 68 18.19 4.05 -6.09
CA ARG A 68 17.38 5.28 -5.97
C ARG A 68 17.19 5.98 -7.32
N ALA A 69 18.25 6.09 -8.12
CA ALA A 69 18.16 6.68 -9.46
C ALA A 69 17.18 5.91 -10.36
N PHE A 70 17.27 4.57 -10.38
CA PHE A 70 16.33 3.73 -11.15
C PHE A 70 14.90 3.79 -10.61
N PHE A 71 14.72 3.90 -9.30
CA PHE A 71 13.40 4.09 -8.69
C PHE A 71 12.76 5.40 -9.16
N HIS A 72 13.51 6.51 -9.10
CA HIS A 72 13.02 7.80 -9.59
C HIS A 72 12.74 7.78 -11.10
N ALA A 73 13.61 7.15 -11.90
CA ALA A 73 13.37 6.98 -13.33
C ALA A 73 12.10 6.17 -13.62
N ALA A 74 11.85 5.09 -12.87
CA ALA A 74 10.61 4.31 -12.99
C ALA A 74 9.37 5.16 -12.64
N CYS A 75 9.44 5.98 -11.57
CA CYS A 75 8.37 6.91 -11.23
C CYS A 75 8.11 7.93 -12.35
N MET A 76 9.16 8.51 -12.95
CA MET A 76 9.03 9.46 -14.06
C MET A 76 8.35 8.81 -15.28
N LEU A 77 8.76 7.59 -15.65
CA LEU A 77 8.14 6.85 -16.75
C LEU A 77 6.66 6.54 -16.48
N ILE A 78 6.32 6.11 -15.26
CA ILE A 78 4.93 5.86 -14.87
C ILE A 78 4.08 7.13 -15.00
N THR A 79 4.60 8.29 -14.58
CA THR A 79 3.87 9.55 -14.71
C THR A 79 3.71 10.00 -16.15
N LEU A 80 4.69 9.76 -17.02
CA LEU A 80 4.65 10.15 -18.43
C LEU A 80 3.75 9.26 -19.28
N TRP A 81 3.50 8.01 -18.88
CA TRP A 81 2.65 7.07 -19.62
C TRP A 81 1.18 7.05 -19.18
N GLN A 82 0.86 7.67 -18.05
CA GLN A 82 -0.50 7.67 -17.48
C GLN A 82 -1.25 9.00 -17.65
N PHE A 83 -0.57 10.04 -18.13
CA PHE A 83 -1.16 11.31 -18.58
C PHE A 83 -1.07 11.39 -20.09
#